data_AF-A0A7W4EM15-F1
#
_entry.id   AF-A0A7W4EM15-F1
#
_cell.length_a   1.000
_cell.length_b   1.000
_cell.length_c   1.000
_cell.angle_alpha   90.00
_cell.angle_beta   90.00
_cell.angle_gamma   90.00
#
_symmetry.space_group_name_H-M   'P 1'
#
loop_
_entity.id
_entity.type
_entity.pdbx_description
1 polymer ?
#
loop_
_entity_poly.entity_id
_entity_poly.type
_entity_poly.pdbx_seq_one_letter_code
_entity_poly.pdbx_strand_id
1 'polypeptide(L)'
;MPIITPDLLATLGINLSEQEQALLNEHAGDTLNERVLDEIVQELTPEQAEKLAEMANNTPEEIYQWLVENVPELGQIVSDEVDILLGEIAENSENIASNNN
;
A
#
# COMPACT_ATOMS: atom_id res chain seq x y z
N MET A 1 0.08 5.13 -12.17
CA MET A 1 1.32 4.50 -11.70
C MET A 1 1.13 4.18 -10.22
N PRO A 2 1.56 3.01 -9.74
CA PRO A 2 1.49 2.70 -8.32
C PRO A 2 2.41 3.63 -7.54
N ILE A 3 1.89 4.23 -6.46
CA ILE A 3 2.67 5.06 -5.54
C ILE A 3 3.34 4.13 -4.52
N ILE A 4 2.64 3.06 -4.11
CA ILE A 4 3.18 2.03 -3.23
C ILE A 4 3.96 1.00 -4.03
N THR A 5 5.28 1.03 -3.90
CA THR A 5 6.22 0.13 -4.60
C THR A 5 7.09 -0.66 -3.62
N PRO A 6 7.70 -1.78 -4.05
CA PRO A 6 8.66 -2.54 -3.24
C PRO A 6 9.78 -1.68 -2.61
N ASP A 7 10.35 -0.76 -3.39
CA ASP A 7 11.41 0.15 -2.92
C ASP A 7 10.90 1.11 -1.83
N LEU A 8 9.64 1.54 -1.96
CA LEU A 8 8.99 2.36 -0.94
C LEU A 8 8.79 1.58 0.36
N LEU A 9 8.29 0.34 0.28
CA LEU A 9 8.12 -0.52 1.46
C LEU A 9 9.44 -0.66 2.23
N ALA A 10 10.53 -0.94 1.52
CA ALA A 10 11.86 -1.03 2.12
C ALA A 10 12.31 0.30 2.78
N THR A 11 12.01 1.44 2.14
CA THR A 11 12.31 2.78 2.68
C THR A 11 11.54 3.07 3.97
N LEU A 12 10.31 2.55 4.09
CA LEU A 12 9.48 2.65 5.30
C LEU A 12 9.89 1.64 6.40
N GLY A 13 10.90 0.81 6.15
CA GLY A 13 11.33 -0.25 7.08
C GLY A 13 10.46 -1.51 7.03
N ILE A 14 9.53 -1.59 6.07
CA ILE A 14 8.68 -2.75 5.83
C ILE A 14 9.46 -3.75 4.99
N ASN A 15 10.08 -4.71 5.67
CA ASN A 15 10.96 -5.70 5.04
C ASN A 15 10.20 -7.00 4.81
N LEU A 16 9.71 -7.17 3.58
CA LEU A 16 9.06 -8.41 3.14
C LEU A 16 10.10 -9.43 2.68
N SER A 17 9.83 -10.72 2.92
CA SER A 17 10.56 -11.80 2.26
C SER A 17 10.31 -11.78 0.76
N GLU A 18 11.22 -12.39 -0.02
CA GLU A 18 11.04 -12.51 -1.48
C GLU A 18 9.70 -13.17 -1.86
N GLN A 19 9.22 -14.10 -1.02
CA GLN A 19 7.96 -14.81 -1.22
C GLN A 19 6.75 -13.92 -0.97
N GLU A 20 6.72 -13.18 0.15
CA GLU A 20 5.65 -12.23 0.45
C GLU A 20 5.60 -11.11 -0.58
N GLN A 21 6.75 -10.60 -1.00
CA GLN A 21 6.83 -9.56 -2.01
C GLN A 21 6.34 -10.05 -3.38
N ALA A 22 6.66 -11.30 -3.76
CA ALA A 22 6.12 -11.90 -4.98
C ALA A 22 4.59 -12.07 -4.89
N LEU A 23 4.08 -12.59 -3.78
CA LEU A 23 2.64 -12.77 -3.56
C LEU A 23 1.89 -11.45 -3.62
N LEU A 24 2.38 -10.43 -2.92
CA LEU A 24 1.80 -9.09 -2.93
C LEU A 24 1.80 -8.49 -4.34
N ASN A 25 2.93 -8.55 -5.05
CA ASN A 25 3.03 -8.02 -6.41
C ASN A 25 2.12 -8.76 -7.41
N GLU A 26 1.98 -10.08 -7.29
CA GLU A 26 1.20 -10.89 -8.22
C GLU A 26 -0.31 -10.81 -7.96
N HIS A 27 -0.71 -10.68 -6.69
CA HIS A 27 -2.11 -10.86 -6.29
C HIS A 27 -2.78 -9.62 -5.70
N ALA A 28 -2.01 -8.62 -5.25
CA ALA A 28 -2.57 -7.51 -4.49
C ALA A 28 -1.87 -6.16 -4.69
N GLY A 29 -0.94 -6.00 -5.64
CA GLY A 29 -0.15 -4.77 -5.79
C GLY A 29 -1.02 -3.53 -6.06
N ASP A 30 -1.97 -3.65 -7.00
CA ASP A 30 -2.92 -2.56 -7.29
C ASP A 30 -3.89 -2.34 -6.13
N THR A 31 -4.37 -3.42 -5.51
CA THR A 31 -5.29 -3.37 -4.36
C THR A 31 -4.64 -2.73 -3.14
N LEU A 32 -3.37 -3.01 -2.87
CA LEU A 32 -2.59 -2.34 -1.82
C LEU A 32 -2.52 -0.85 -2.07
N ASN A 33 -2.20 -0.46 -3.30
CA ASN A 33 -2.09 0.95 -3.64
C ASN A 33 -3.44 1.67 -3.48
N GLU A 34 -4.56 1.04 -3.87
CA GLU A 34 -5.90 1.60 -3.66
C GLU A 34 -6.25 1.74 -2.18
N ARG A 35 -6.12 0.65 -1.39
CA ARG A 35 -6.47 0.65 0.05
C ARG A 35 -5.64 1.62 0.85
N VAL A 36 -4.33 1.68 0.61
CA VAL A 36 -3.44 2.63 1.27
C VAL A 36 -3.83 4.08 0.92
N LEU A 37 -4.17 4.37 -0.34
CA LEU A 37 -4.59 5.71 -0.73
C LEU A 37 -5.93 6.10 -0.08
N ASP A 38 -6.86 5.17 0.03
CA ASP A 38 -8.14 5.40 0.70
C ASP A 38 -7.95 5.71 2.20
N GLU A 39 -7.06 5.00 2.90
CA GLU A 39 -6.73 5.29 4.29
C GLU A 39 -5.98 6.62 4.45
N ILE A 40 -5.02 6.91 3.56
CA ILE A 40 -4.33 8.20 3.52
C ILE A 40 -5.34 9.35 3.39
N VAL A 41 -6.29 9.26 2.46
CA VAL A 41 -7.28 10.32 2.21
C VAL A 41 -8.16 10.57 3.44
N GLN A 42 -8.41 9.56 4.27
CA GLN A 42 -9.15 9.71 5.53
C GLN A 42 -8.38 10.49 6.60
N GLU A 43 -7.04 10.42 6.58
CA GLU A 43 -6.15 11.14 7.51
C GLU A 43 -5.86 12.58 7.06
N LEU A 44 -6.14 12.92 5.80
CA LEU A 44 -5.89 14.24 5.24
C LEU A 44 -7.01 15.24 5.55
N THR A 45 -6.64 16.51 5.73
CA THR A 45 -7.63 17.59 5.66
C THR A 45 -8.15 17.77 4.22
N PRO A 46 -9.32 18.41 4.03
CA PRO A 46 -9.84 18.67 2.68
C PRO A 46 -8.85 19.42 1.77
N GLU A 47 -8.10 20.38 2.33
CA GLU A 47 -7.09 21.16 1.61
C GLU A 47 -5.90 20.30 1.19
N GLN A 48 -5.48 19.37 2.04
CA GLN A 48 -4.41 18.42 1.72
C GLN A 48 -4.85 17.38 0.70
N ALA A 49 -6.09 16.88 0.79
CA ALA A 49 -6.65 15.96 -0.19
C ALA A 49 -6.78 16.60 -1.58
N GLU A 50 -7.22 17.87 -1.64
CA GLU A 50 -7.22 18.66 -2.87
C GLU A 50 -5.79 18.80 -3.42
N LYS A 51 -4.81 19.07 -2.55
CA LYS A 51 -3.41 19.16 -2.96
C LYS A 51 -2.87 17.85 -3.53
N LEU A 52 -3.18 16.73 -2.90
CA LEU A 52 -2.79 15.40 -3.39
C LEU A 52 -3.42 15.12 -4.77
N ALA A 53 -4.68 15.51 -4.99
CA ALA A 53 -5.34 15.38 -6.27
C ALA A 53 -4.69 16.23 -7.38
N GLU A 54 -4.22 17.45 -7.05
CA GLU A 54 -3.44 18.28 -7.99
C GLU A 54 -2.11 17.62 -8.41
N MET A 55 -1.54 16.80 -7.54
CA MET A 55 -0.26 16.12 -7.75
C MET A 55 -0.38 14.85 -8.60
N ALA A 56 -1.54 14.55 -9.16
CA ALA A 56 -1.76 13.34 -9.99
C ALA A 56 -0.83 13.20 -11.21
N ASN A 57 -0.25 14.31 -11.69
CA ASN A 57 0.70 14.31 -12.81
C ASN A 57 2.17 14.40 -12.36
N ASN A 58 2.44 14.48 -11.05
CA ASN A 58 3.79 14.51 -10.52
C ASN A 58 4.43 13.12 -10.58
N THR A 59 5.74 13.08 -10.35
CA THR A 59 6.45 11.81 -10.22
C THR A 59 6.05 11.08 -8.93
N PRO A 60 6.10 9.74 -8.88
CA PRO A 60 5.83 8.98 -7.66
C PRO A 60 6.70 9.41 -6.48
N GLU A 61 7.95 9.79 -6.74
CA GLU A 61 8.90 10.27 -5.73
C GLU A 61 8.44 11.61 -5.10
N GLU A 62 7.95 12.54 -5.91
CA GLU A 62 7.40 13.80 -5.42
C GLU A 62 6.11 13.60 -4.62
N ILE A 63 5.24 12.69 -5.06
CA ILE A 63 4.02 12.34 -4.33
C ILE A 63 4.38 11.69 -2.99
N TYR A 64 5.35 10.77 -2.99
CA TYR A 64 5.83 10.13 -1.78
C TYR A 64 6.43 11.11 -0.78
N GLN A 65 7.32 12.00 -1.21
CA GLN A 65 7.90 13.00 -0.30
C GLN A 65 6.82 13.84 0.37
N TRP A 66 5.82 14.26 -0.41
CA TRP A 66 4.69 15.00 0.13
C TRP A 66 3.89 14.19 1.15
N LEU A 67 3.64 12.90 0.87
CA LEU A 67 2.93 12.02 1.80
C LEU A 67 3.68 11.86 3.12
N VAL A 68 5.01 11.68 3.10
CA VAL A 68 5.83 11.57 4.32
C VAL A 68 5.75 12.84 5.16
N GLU A 69 5.72 14.02 4.52
CA GLU A 69 5.65 15.31 5.22
C GLU A 69 4.26 15.60 5.80
N ASN A 70 3.20 15.10 5.17
CA ASN A 70 1.81 15.48 5.47
C ASN A 70 1.00 14.38 6.17
N VAL A 71 1.47 13.14 6.14
CA VAL A 71 0.82 11.97 6.76
C VAL A 71 1.80 11.33 7.74
N PRO A 72 1.81 11.75 9.02
CA PRO A 72 2.74 11.23 10.03
C PRO A 72 2.67 9.70 10.20
N GLU A 73 1.48 9.13 10.01
CA GLU A 73 1.19 7.71 10.18
C GLU A 73 1.40 6.90 8.88
N LEU A 74 1.98 7.49 7.82
CA LEU A 74 2.10 6.84 6.50
C LEU A 74 2.72 5.44 6.59
N GLY A 75 3.80 5.29 7.35
CA GLY A 75 4.47 4.00 7.51
C GLY A 75 3.59 2.95 8.20
N GLN A 76 2.80 3.37 9.18
CA GLN A 76 1.88 2.49 9.92
C GLN A 76 0.72 2.05 9.01
N ILE A 77 0.09 2.99 8.30
CA ILE A 77 -0.98 2.70 7.33
C ILE A 77 -0.52 1.67 6.29
N VAL A 78 0.66 1.90 5.69
CA VAL A 78 1.20 0.99 4.68
C VAL A 78 1.51 -0.39 5.28
N SER A 79 2.05 -0.45 6.49
CA SER A 79 2.35 -1.73 7.16
C SER A 79 1.08 -2.52 7.46
N ASP A 80 0.06 -1.86 7.99
CA ASP A 80 -1.21 -2.51 8.35
C ASP A 80 -1.90 -3.10 7.11
N GLU A 81 -1.96 -2.34 6.02
CA GLU A 81 -2.57 -2.83 4.78
C GLU A 81 -1.78 -3.97 4.13
N VAL A 82 -0.44 -3.95 4.20
CA VAL A 82 0.39 -5.07 3.75
C VAL A 82 0.10 -6.33 4.56
N ASP A 83 0.05 -6.24 5.89
CA ASP A 83 -0.22 -7.38 6.76
C ASP A 83 -1.63 -7.94 6.52
N ILE A 84 -2.64 -7.07 6.35
CA ILE A 84 -4.01 -7.49 6.04
C ILE A 84 -4.06 -8.22 4.69
N LEU A 85 -3.45 -7.67 3.64
CA LEU A 85 -3.49 -8.27 2.31
C LEU A 85 -2.73 -9.60 2.26
N LEU A 86 -1.59 -9.72 2.94
CA LEU A 86 -0.89 -11.00 3.04
C LEU A 86 -1.74 -12.05 3.78
N GLY A 87 -2.47 -11.64 4.82
CA GLY A 87 -3.45 -12.49 5.50
C GLY A 87 -4.58 -12.94 4.56
N GLU A 88 -5.18 -12.02 3.81
CA GLU A 88 -6.24 -12.32 2.84
C GLU A 88 -5.76 -13.27 1.72
N ILE A 89 -4.53 -13.09 1.24
CA ILE A 89 -3.92 -13.99 0.25
C ILE A 89 -3.74 -15.40 0.85
N ALA A 90 -3.24 -15.49 2.09
CA ALA A 90 -3.06 -16.77 2.77
C ALA A 90 -4.41 -17.50 2.98
N GLU A 91 -5.44 -16.80 3.46
CA GLU A 91 -6.78 -17.36 3.65
C GLU A 91 -7.41 -17.82 2.34
N ASN A 92 -7.28 -17.03 1.27
CA ASN A 92 -7.77 -17.42 -0.06
C ASN A 92 -7.04 -18.67 -0.58
N SER A 93 -5.75 -18.80 -0.31
CA SER A 93 -4.95 -19.98 -0.67
C SER A 93 -5.43 -21.24 0.05
N GLU A 94 -5.74 -21.13 1.35
CA GLU A 94 -6.26 -22.23 2.16
C GLU A 94 -7.70 -22.62 1.79
N ASN A 95 -8.53 -21.65 1.41
CA ASN A 95 -9.90 -21.89 0.95
C ASN A 95 -9.95 -22.63 -0.39
N ILE A 96 -8.98 -22.41 -1.28
CA ILE A 96 -8.85 -23.18 -2.53
C ILE A 96 -8.36 -24.61 -2.24
N ALA A 97 -7.42 -24.78 -1.29
CA ALA A 97 -6.92 -26.10 -0.91
C ALA A 97 -7.99 -26.96 -0.20
N SER A 98 -8.85 -26.33 0.61
CA SER A 98 -9.87 -27.04 1.41
C SER A 98 -11.12 -27.43 0.61
N ASN A 99 -11.45 -26.73 -0.49
CA ASN A 99 -12.60 -27.06 -1.34
C ASN A 99 -12.34 -28.19 -2.36
N ASN A 100 -11.13 -28.76 -2.38
CA ASN A 100 -10.74 -29.84 -3.29
C ASN A 100 -10.62 -31.21 -2.59
N ASN A 101 -11.20 -31.39 -1.40
CA ASN A 101 -11.15 -32.65 -0.62
C ASN A 101 -12.54 -33.21 -0.31
#